data_AF-A0A938Q2U7-F1
#
_entry.id   AF-A0A938Q2U7-F1
#
_cell.length_a   1.000
_cell.length_b   1.000
_cell.length_c   1.000
_cell.angle_alpha   90.00
_cell.angle_beta   90.00
_cell.angle_gamma   90.00
#
_symmetry.space_group_name_H-M   'P 1'
#
loop_
_entity.id
_entity.type
_entity.pdbx_description
1 polymer ?
#
loop_
_entity_poly.entity_id
_entity_poly.type
_entity_poly.pdbx_seq_one_letter_code
_entity_poly.pdbx_strand_id
1 'polypeptide(L)' 'MSEATPDVLPIISPVESIGGFYLATGFGGHGFGIGPDAGKLIAAMVSGTAGPQALHGFRLGRFCDGSPIVSGPAL' A
#
# COMPACT_ATOMS: atom_id res chain seq x y z
N MET A 1 6.05 15.35 -12.81
CA MET A 1 6.60 14.08 -12.30
C MET A 1 5.64 13.59 -11.22
N SER A 2 5.05 12.41 -11.39
CA SER A 2 4.10 11.83 -10.44
C SER A 2 4.85 10.91 -9.47
N GLU A 3 4.40 10.82 -8.23
CA GLU A 3 4.91 9.84 -7.26
C GLU A 3 4.51 8.44 -7.72
N ALA A 4 5.46 7.59 -8.09
CA ALA A 4 5.18 6.21 -8.49
C ALA A 4 6.19 5.25 -7.85
N THR A 5 5.68 4.14 -7.37
CA THR A 5 6.47 2.97 -6.99
C THR A 5 6.92 2.18 -8.23
N PRO A 6 7.94 1.32 -8.13
CA PRO A 6 8.42 0.51 -9.26
C PRO A 6 7.35 -0.39 -9.91
N ASP A 7 6.34 -0.79 -9.15
CA ASP A 7 5.22 -1.62 -9.63
C ASP A 7 3.93 -0.82 -9.94
N VAL A 8 3.97 0.51 -9.80
CA VAL A 8 2.82 1.41 -10.03
C VAL A 8 1.64 1.15 -9.09
N LEU A 9 1.87 0.44 -7.97
CA LEU A 9 0.87 0.22 -6.91
C LEU A 9 1.19 1.09 -5.69
N PRO A 10 0.19 1.65 -5.00
CA PRO A 10 0.44 2.38 -3.76
C PRO A 10 1.06 1.47 -2.70
N ILE A 11 1.67 2.09 -1.69
CA ILE A 11 2.04 1.42 -0.44
C ILE A 11 0.98 1.78 0.59
N ILE A 12 0.29 0.77 1.12
CA ILE A 12 -0.75 0.89 2.14
C ILE A 12 -0.46 -0.21 3.16
N SER A 13 0.32 0.11 4.20
CA SER A 13 1.00 -0.90 5.03
C SER A 13 1.33 -0.39 6.43
N PRO A 14 1.31 -1.25 7.47
CA PRO A 14 2.12 -1.01 8.66
C PRO A 14 3.61 -1.06 8.31
N VAL A 15 4.45 -0.38 9.11
CA VAL A 15 5.90 -0.51 9.04
C VAL A 15 6.36 -1.37 10.19
N GLU A 16 6.77 -2.61 9.89
CA GLU A 16 7.06 -3.63 10.91
C GLU A 16 8.18 -3.24 11.88
N SER A 17 9.15 -2.45 11.42
CA SER A 17 10.26 -1.96 12.26
C SER A 17 9.86 -0.82 13.21
N ILE A 18 8.69 -0.20 13.03
CA ILE A 18 8.23 0.95 13.81
C ILE A 18 6.78 0.69 14.25
N GLY A 19 6.60 0.13 15.45
CA GLY A 19 5.29 -0.19 16.00
C GLY A 19 4.34 1.02 16.02
N GLY A 20 3.12 0.83 15.52
CA GLY A 20 2.09 1.88 15.44
C GLY A 20 2.24 2.84 14.26
N PHE A 21 3.27 2.69 13.42
CA PHE A 21 3.45 3.51 12.22
C PHE A 21 2.80 2.85 11.00
N TYR A 22 1.92 3.59 10.33
CA TYR A 22 1.21 3.17 9.12
C TYR A 22 1.52 4.12 7.98
N LEU A 23 1.75 3.57 6.80
CA LEU A 23 2.13 4.29 5.60
C LEU A 23 1.04 4.13 4.54
N ALA A 24 0.61 5.26 3.97
CA ALA A 24 -0.23 5.35 2.79
C ALA A 24 0.39 6.37 1.82
N THR A 25 1.11 5.89 0.81
CA THR A 25 1.85 6.74 -0.15
C THR A 25 1.94 6.05 -1.51
N GLY A 26 2.49 6.71 -2.52
CA GLY A 26 2.75 6.10 -3.83
C GLY A 26 1.51 6.05 -4.71
N PHE A 27 0.53 6.90 -4.44
CA PHE A 27 -0.76 6.90 -5.15
C PHE A 27 -0.69 7.49 -6.57
N GLY A 28 0.37 8.23 -6.86
CA GLY A 28 0.56 8.89 -8.15
C GLY A 28 -0.62 9.75 -8.59
N GLY A 29 -0.90 9.75 -9.90
CA GLY A 29 -1.99 10.53 -10.49
C GLY A 29 -3.39 9.98 -10.23
N HIS A 30 -3.53 8.77 -9.70
CA HIS A 30 -4.82 8.07 -9.54
C HIS A 30 -5.36 8.13 -8.11
N GLY A 31 -4.62 8.71 -7.17
CA GLY A 31 -4.95 8.73 -5.74
C GLY A 31 -6.30 9.35 -5.41
N PHE A 32 -6.79 10.30 -6.22
CA PHE A 32 -8.11 10.89 -6.01
C PHE A 32 -9.24 9.86 -6.17
N GLY A 33 -9.17 9.02 -7.20
CA GLY A 33 -10.21 8.02 -7.48
C GLY A 33 -10.23 6.89 -6.45
N ILE A 34 -9.06 6.44 -6.00
CA ILE A 34 -8.93 5.30 -5.06
C ILE A 34 -8.87 5.72 -3.58
N GLY A 35 -8.81 7.03 -3.31
CA GLY A 35 -8.67 7.60 -1.96
C GLY A 35 -9.68 7.09 -0.94
N PRO A 36 -11.00 7.00 -1.25
CA PRO A 36 -11.99 6.49 -0.30
C PRO A 36 -11.72 5.06 0.17
N ASP A 37 -11.34 4.16 -0.73
CA ASP A 37 -11.08 2.75 -0.37
C ASP A 37 -9.71 2.58 0.29
N ALA A 38 -8.71 3.37 -0.12
CA ALA A 38 -7.42 3.44 0.58
C ALA A 38 -7.58 3.90 2.04
N GLY A 39 -8.44 4.90 2.28
CA GLY A 39 -8.77 5.38 3.63
C GLY A 39 -9.44 4.32 4.49
N LYS A 40 -10.41 3.58 3.92
CA LYS A 40 -11.04 2.44 4.63
C LYS A 40 -10.03 1.36 4.99
N LEU A 41 -9.10 1.04 4.08
CA LEU A 41 -8.08 0.03 4.33
C LEU A 41 -7.13 0.45 5.47
N ILE A 42 -6.65 1.70 5.47
CA ILE A 42 -5.84 2.24 6.57
C ILE A 42 -6.60 2.21 7.89
N ALA A 43 -7.85 2.66 7.91
CA ALA A 43 -8.67 2.64 9.12
C ALA A 43 -8.87 1.21 9.65
N ALA A 44 -9.10 0.23 8.78
CA ALA A 44 -9.23 -1.17 9.16
C ALA A 44 -7.91 -1.74 9.74
N MET A 45 -6.76 -1.38 9.17
CA MET A 45 -5.46 -1.80 9.71
C MET A 45 -5.21 -1.20 11.10
N VAL A 46 -5.41 0.10 11.26
CA VAL A 46 -5.26 0.80 12.55
C VAL A 46 -6.19 0.22 13.62
N SER A 47 -7.39 -0.20 13.22
CA SER A 47 -8.40 -0.79 14.11
C SER A 47 -8.19 -2.29 14.36
N GLY A 48 -7.20 -2.93 13.72
CA GLY A 48 -6.96 -4.38 13.83
C GLY A 48 -8.02 -5.26 13.16
N THR A 49 -8.83 -4.70 12.26
CA THR A 49 -9.92 -5.41 11.55
C THR A 49 -9.58 -5.77 10.10
N ALA A 50 -8.41 -5.35 9.61
CA ALA A 50 -7.95 -5.70 8.26
C ALA A 50 -7.64 -7.20 8.14
N GLY A 51 -8.12 -7.82 7.06
CA GLY A 51 -7.80 -9.21 6.75
C GLY A 51 -6.36 -9.39 6.24
N PRO A 52 -5.73 -10.57 6.44
CA PRO A 52 -4.34 -10.82 6.03
C PRO A 52 -4.08 -10.60 4.53
N GLN A 53 -5.05 -10.91 3.68
CA GLN A 53 -4.93 -10.84 2.22
C GLN A 53 -5.03 -9.42 1.67
N ALA A 54 -5.68 -8.50 2.40
CA ALA A 54 -5.87 -7.11 1.97
C ALA A 54 -4.53 -6.35 1.80
N LEU A 55 -3.45 -6.89 2.35
CA LEU A 55 -2.16 -6.22 2.50
C LEU A 55 -1.11 -6.70 1.51
N HIS A 56 -1.29 -7.87 0.90
CA HIS A 56 -0.15 -8.57 0.30
C HIS A 56 0.49 -7.80 -0.88
N GLY A 57 -0.34 -7.16 -1.72
CA GLY A 57 0.13 -6.33 -2.84
C GLY A 57 0.53 -4.90 -2.45
N PHE A 58 0.06 -4.39 -1.31
CA PHE A 58 0.27 -3.01 -0.89
C PHE A 58 1.30 -2.85 0.24
N ARG A 59 1.83 -3.96 0.77
CA ARG A 59 2.85 -3.96 1.83
C ARG A 59 4.14 -3.29 1.38
N LEU A 60 4.78 -2.56 2.29
CA LEU A 60 6.10 -1.95 2.03
C LEU A 60 7.16 -3.02 1.75
N GLY A 61 7.10 -4.15 2.48
CA GLY A 61 8.09 -5.22 2.43
C GLY A 61 8.29 -5.88 1.06
N ARG A 62 7.35 -5.69 0.11
CA ARG A 62 7.46 -6.26 -1.26
C ARG A 62 8.66 -5.73 -2.04
N PHE A 63 9.25 -4.62 -1.61
CA PHE A 63 10.47 -4.06 -2.20
C PHE A 63 11.75 -4.44 -1.42
N CYS A 64 11.63 -5.14 -0.30
CA CYS A 64 12.73 -5.39 0.64
C CYS A 64 12.96 -6.87 0.96
N ASP A 65 12.03 -7.76 0.65
CA ASP A 65 12.07 -9.17 1.07
C ASP A 65 12.47 -10.16 -0.02
N GLY A 66 12.88 -9.66 -1.20
CA GLY A 66 13.28 -10.50 -2.34
C GLY A 66 12.11 -11.01 -3.19
N SER A 67 10.87 -10.61 -2.91
CA SER A 67 9.73 -10.88 -3.78
C SER A 67 9.94 -10.27 -5.18
N PRO A 68 9.46 -10.93 -6.25
CA PRO A 68 9.52 -10.34 -7.59
C PRO A 68 8.68 -9.06 -7.64
N ILE A 69 9.22 -8.03 -8.31
CA ILE A 69 8.46 -6.81 -8.61
C ILE A 69 7.52 -7.13 -9.76
N VAL A 70 6.22 -7.19 -9.46
CA VAL A 70 5.16 -7.45 -10.44
C VAL A 70 4.38 -6.17 -10.63
N SER A 71 4.44 -5.59 -11.83
CA SER A 71 3.66 -4.40 -12.15
C SER A 71 2.17 -4.65 -11.96
N GLY A 72 1.48 -3.69 -11.34
CA GLY A 72 0.04 -3.69 -11.25
C GLY A 72 -0.64 -3.71 -12.62
N PRO A 73 -1.93 -4.05 -12.69
CA PRO A 73 -2.68 -3.92 -13.94
C PRO A 73 -2.55 -2.50 -14.48
N ALA A 74 -2.34 -2.37 -15.80
CA ALA A 74 -2.41 -1.07 -16.46
C ALA A 74 -3.82 -0.52 -16.24
N LEU A 75 -3.92 0.60 -15.51
CA LEU A 75 -5.17 1.35 -15.34
C LEU A 75 -5.50 2.12 -16.61
#